data_AF-A0A5P1X442-F1
#
_entry.id   AF-A0A5P1X442-F1
#
_cell.length_a   1.000
_cell.length_b   1.000
_cell.length_c   1.000
_cell.angle_alpha   90.00
_cell.angle_beta   90.00
_cell.angle_gamma   90.00
#
_symmetry.space_group_name_H-M   'P 1'
#
loop_
_entity.id
_entity.type
_entity.pdbx_description
1 polymer ?
#
loop_
_entity_poly.entity_id
_entity_poly.type
_entity_poly.pdbx_seq_one_letter_code
_entity_poly.pdbx_strand_id
1 'polypeptide(L)'
;MVVAGLLGGSALAGEDQHVLADASVATSVTNPNSSPSSSETGAEAVSDNLTTSDSTQQANSVATSTGEVADTSVATSSEPDATVVAPTAQTSVADQTVINSAVPASTSVSSVSAKQTRAASVQTTDLTSKYTGDAVTAVSVASEATAQANSFAAVVTGDSNVQSLAAKVNTEYDKASAQQQLVEYYSSLAVVFDDQSNATSLTAALTSASSAAAAASVAASNAGSTGKQVASEAVVGYVNAVKETTNSAAAVSSSAAALYNAANISLASAYTAYQYDATNSDVFAAYTAASNAVVKASSNSALANSNATNAATQYAVALSAAAEQNFDMVNSAYVKAQIMNSTAAVNNTATSVAATDATVAASTAISLAVSDACRFIEICCNSSI
;
A
#
# COMPACT_ATOMS: atom_id res chain seq x y z
N MET A 1 -53.09 29.70 14.44
CA MET A 1 -51.78 30.17 13.95
C MET A 1 -51.81 30.14 12.42
N VAL A 2 -51.64 31.32 11.80
CA VAL A 2 -51.00 31.66 10.50
C VAL A 2 -50.76 30.46 9.53
N VAL A 3 -51.48 30.28 8.41
CA VAL A 3 -51.49 30.94 7.07
C VAL A 3 -50.34 30.55 6.10
N ALA A 4 -50.77 30.22 4.85
CA ALA A 4 -50.08 30.11 3.55
C ALA A 4 -49.34 28.78 3.22
N GLY A 5 -49.45 28.16 2.04
CA GLY A 5 -50.08 28.52 0.76
C GLY A 5 -49.10 28.34 -0.43
N LEU A 6 -49.47 27.53 -1.44
CA LEU A 6 -49.16 27.54 -2.90
C LEU A 6 -49.40 26.10 -3.43
N LEU A 7 -50.32 25.73 -4.32
CA LEU A 7 -50.81 26.17 -5.65
C LEU A 7 -49.81 26.03 -6.84
N GLY A 8 -50.27 25.24 -7.84
CA GLY A 8 -49.80 25.13 -9.24
C GLY A 8 -49.12 23.78 -9.54
N GLY A 9 -49.67 22.81 -10.30
CA GLY A 9 -50.25 22.88 -11.66
C GLY A 9 -49.11 22.87 -12.69
N SER A 10 -49.00 22.06 -13.75
CA SER A 10 -49.88 21.13 -14.49
C SER A 10 -48.95 20.27 -15.40
N ALA A 11 -49.19 18.97 -15.58
CA ALA A 11 -49.72 18.32 -16.80
C ALA A 11 -48.86 18.39 -18.09
N LEU A 12 -48.57 17.18 -18.65
CA LEU A 12 -48.40 16.73 -20.06
C LEU A 12 -47.33 15.59 -20.07
N ALA A 13 -47.65 14.28 -20.25
CA ALA A 13 -48.11 13.59 -21.48
C ALA A 13 -47.27 13.98 -22.70
N GLY A 14 -46.63 13.12 -23.50
CA GLY A 14 -46.52 11.68 -23.70
C GLY A 14 -45.51 11.49 -24.86
N GLU A 15 -45.48 10.30 -25.48
CA GLU A 15 -44.65 9.90 -26.66
C GLU A 15 -43.17 9.61 -26.30
N ASP A 16 -42.69 8.37 -26.18
CA ASP A 16 -42.84 7.17 -27.05
C ASP A 16 -42.26 7.41 -28.45
N GLN A 17 -40.99 7.05 -28.66
CA GLN A 17 -40.48 6.48 -29.92
C GLN A 17 -39.20 5.68 -29.69
N HIS A 18 -39.37 4.36 -29.75
CA HIS A 18 -38.36 3.38 -30.16
C HIS A 18 -37.82 3.71 -31.56
N VAL A 19 -36.50 3.67 -31.74
CA VAL A 19 -35.90 3.38 -33.04
C VAL A 19 -34.90 2.24 -32.87
N LEU A 20 -35.37 1.07 -33.30
CA LEU A 20 -34.59 -0.10 -33.65
C LEU A 20 -33.78 0.23 -34.91
N ALA A 21 -32.47 -0.04 -34.90
CA ALA A 21 -31.67 -0.17 -36.11
C ALA A 21 -31.29 -1.65 -36.27
N ASP A 22 -32.03 -2.27 -37.18
CA ASP A 22 -31.79 -3.57 -37.80
C ASP A 22 -30.55 -3.50 -38.70
N ALA A 23 -29.68 -4.51 -38.60
CA ALA A 23 -28.74 -4.89 -39.65
C ALA A 23 -28.29 -6.34 -39.42
N SER A 24 -29.17 -7.28 -39.73
CA SER A 24 -28.76 -8.60 -40.20
C SER A 24 -28.35 -8.51 -41.68
N VAL A 25 -27.32 -9.24 -42.10
CA VAL A 25 -27.27 -10.03 -43.37
C VAL A 25 -25.90 -10.72 -43.55
N ALA A 26 -26.01 -12.04 -43.68
CA ALA A 26 -25.20 -13.00 -44.47
C ALA A 26 -23.71 -13.27 -44.18
N THR A 27 -23.53 -14.42 -43.54
CA THR A 27 -22.53 -15.46 -43.85
C THR A 27 -22.13 -15.60 -45.32
N SER A 28 -20.83 -15.76 -45.56
CA SER A 28 -20.30 -16.50 -46.71
C SER A 28 -19.19 -17.44 -46.23
N VAL A 29 -19.44 -18.73 -46.45
CA VAL A 29 -18.61 -19.90 -46.18
C VAL A 29 -17.56 -20.04 -47.27
N THR A 30 -16.30 -20.27 -46.91
CA THR A 30 -15.39 -21.15 -47.68
C THR A 30 -14.38 -21.82 -46.74
N ASN A 31 -14.60 -23.11 -46.52
CA ASN A 31 -13.57 -24.12 -46.23
C ASN A 31 -12.84 -24.45 -47.55
N PRO A 32 -11.52 -24.72 -47.55
CA PRO A 32 -11.15 -26.13 -47.68
C PRO A 32 -9.88 -26.53 -46.89
N ASN A 33 -10.06 -27.50 -46.01
CA ASN A 33 -9.43 -28.82 -46.04
C ASN A 33 -7.94 -28.88 -46.41
N SER A 34 -7.09 -29.24 -45.43
CA SER A 34 -5.96 -30.19 -45.57
C SER A 34 -5.33 -30.50 -44.21
N SER A 35 -5.72 -31.64 -43.62
CA SER A 35 -4.85 -32.47 -42.76
C SER A 35 -3.84 -33.23 -43.64
N PRO A 36 -2.70 -33.80 -43.15
CA PRO A 36 -2.73 -34.77 -42.04
C PRO A 36 -1.47 -34.95 -41.14
N SER A 37 -1.69 -35.72 -40.05
CA SER A 37 -0.77 -36.64 -39.33
C SER A 37 0.34 -36.01 -38.46
N SER A 38 0.77 -36.52 -37.29
CA SER A 38 0.67 -37.85 -36.63
C SER A 38 1.18 -37.77 -35.17
N SER A 39 1.07 -38.90 -34.47
CA SER A 39 1.60 -39.32 -33.14
C SER A 39 0.74 -38.96 -31.93
N GLU A 40 -0.08 -39.86 -31.38
CA GLU A 40 0.25 -41.09 -30.60
C GLU A 40 1.17 -40.83 -29.41
N THR A 41 0.60 -40.81 -28.21
CA THR A 41 0.84 -41.81 -27.15
C THR A 41 -0.08 -41.50 -25.96
N GLY A 42 -0.78 -42.53 -25.48
CA GLY A 42 -1.62 -42.48 -24.28
C GLY A 42 -0.98 -43.20 -23.10
N ALA A 43 -1.68 -43.08 -21.96
CA ALA A 43 -1.58 -43.88 -20.74
C ALA A 43 -0.27 -43.70 -19.93
N GLU A 44 -0.23 -43.66 -18.60
CA GLU A 44 -1.18 -44.06 -17.56
C GLU A 44 -0.73 -43.48 -16.20
N ALA A 45 -1.63 -43.53 -15.22
CA ALA A 45 -1.50 -43.03 -13.84
C ALA A 45 -0.52 -43.82 -12.95
N VAL A 46 -0.09 -43.23 -11.82
CA VAL A 46 0.17 -43.80 -10.46
C VAL A 46 0.73 -42.64 -9.59
N SER A 47 -0.03 -42.05 -8.66
CA SER A 47 -0.22 -42.36 -7.22
C SER A 47 1.05 -42.41 -6.35
N ASP A 48 1.01 -41.59 -5.28
CA ASP A 48 1.73 -41.65 -4.00
C ASP A 48 3.28 -41.60 -3.99
N ASN A 49 3.86 -40.64 -3.26
CA ASN A 49 4.21 -40.89 -1.86
C ASN A 49 4.72 -39.63 -1.15
N LEU A 50 4.22 -39.47 0.07
CA LEU A 50 4.62 -38.56 1.11
C LEU A 50 5.90 -39.10 1.78
N THR A 51 6.96 -38.31 1.93
CA THR A 51 7.85 -38.45 3.12
C THR A 51 8.68 -37.20 3.38
N THR A 52 8.37 -36.59 4.51
CA THR A 52 9.20 -35.70 5.33
C THR A 52 10.53 -36.36 5.72
N SER A 53 11.63 -35.62 5.66
CA SER A 53 12.82 -35.90 6.48
C SER A 53 13.44 -34.60 6.99
N ASP A 54 13.27 -34.45 8.30
CA ASP A 54 14.05 -33.65 9.25
C ASP A 54 15.56 -33.86 9.09
N SER A 55 16.36 -32.82 9.32
CA SER A 55 17.73 -32.92 9.86
C SER A 55 18.29 -31.55 10.23
N THR A 56 17.99 -31.11 11.44
CA THR A 56 18.89 -30.27 12.24
C THR A 56 20.09 -31.10 12.70
N GLN A 57 21.33 -30.68 12.40
CA GLN A 57 22.49 -30.98 13.25
C GLN A 57 23.47 -29.81 13.29
N GLN A 58 23.73 -29.39 14.53
CA GLN A 58 24.83 -28.54 14.99
C GLN A 58 26.19 -29.14 14.62
N ALA A 59 27.14 -28.27 14.28
CA ALA A 59 28.56 -28.53 14.51
C ALA A 59 29.18 -27.27 15.14
N ASN A 60 29.35 -27.36 16.45
CA ASN A 60 30.21 -26.49 17.25
C ASN A 60 31.60 -27.15 17.28
N SER A 61 32.68 -26.44 16.95
CA SER A 61 34.03 -26.88 17.29
C SER A 61 34.96 -25.69 17.48
N VAL A 62 35.34 -25.54 18.73
CA VAL A 62 36.39 -24.70 19.31
C VAL A 62 37.76 -25.21 18.86
N ALA A 63 38.67 -24.31 18.53
CA ALA A 63 40.11 -24.57 18.55
C ALA A 63 40.81 -23.47 19.37
N THR A 64 41.46 -23.90 20.44
CA THR A 64 42.34 -23.13 21.33
C THR A 64 43.77 -23.68 21.21
N SER A 65 44.74 -22.92 21.75
CA SER A 65 46.20 -23.17 21.89
C SER A 65 47.03 -22.54 20.77
N THR A 66 48.14 -21.81 20.96
CA THR A 66 49.09 -21.51 22.07
C THR A 66 50.07 -20.49 21.41
N GLY A 67 50.66 -19.44 21.97
CA GLY A 67 51.20 -19.17 23.30
C GLY A 67 52.71 -18.82 23.16
N GLU A 68 53.10 -17.55 23.34
CA GLU A 68 54.44 -17.00 23.74
C GLU A 68 54.34 -15.46 23.60
N VAL A 69 54.29 -14.61 24.65
CA VAL A 69 55.22 -14.27 25.75
C VAL A 69 56.55 -13.67 25.29
N ALA A 70 56.63 -12.34 25.38
CA ALA A 70 57.81 -11.61 25.84
C ALA A 70 57.34 -10.34 26.58
N ASP A 71 57.59 -10.31 27.89
CA ASP A 71 57.40 -9.21 28.84
C ASP A 71 58.77 -8.56 29.14
N THR A 72 58.74 -7.44 29.85
CA THR A 72 59.79 -6.65 30.56
C THR A 72 60.57 -5.58 29.76
N SER A 73 60.79 -4.34 30.25
CA SER A 73 60.46 -3.66 31.52
C SER A 73 60.97 -2.19 31.53
N VAL A 74 60.29 -1.28 32.26
CA VAL A 74 60.77 -0.35 33.36
C VAL A 74 62.08 0.46 33.11
N ALA A 75 62.29 1.76 33.40
CA ALA A 75 61.56 2.88 34.02
C ALA A 75 62.43 4.18 34.00
N THR A 76 61.93 5.24 34.67
CA THR A 76 62.58 6.48 35.20
C THR A 76 62.65 7.68 34.23
N SER A 77 61.95 8.80 34.47
CA SER A 77 62.16 9.87 35.46
C SER A 77 63.48 10.63 35.27
N SER A 78 63.43 11.83 34.65
CA SER A 78 64.04 13.10 35.10
C SER A 78 64.26 14.07 33.92
N GLU A 79 63.75 15.31 34.03
CA GLU A 79 64.28 16.49 33.32
C GLU A 79 65.74 16.78 33.74
N PRO A 80 66.50 17.50 32.89
CA PRO A 80 66.74 18.92 33.18
C PRO A 80 66.76 19.86 31.95
N ASP A 81 66.08 21.00 32.12
CA ASP A 81 66.45 22.42 31.98
C ASP A 81 67.45 22.97 30.91
N ALA A 82 67.07 24.16 30.42
CA ALA A 82 67.85 25.31 29.92
C ALA A 82 68.65 25.17 28.61
N THR A 83 68.70 26.12 27.66
CA THR A 83 68.30 27.53 27.54
C THR A 83 68.65 27.97 26.11
N VAL A 84 67.84 28.79 25.43
CA VAL A 84 68.27 30.09 24.82
C VAL A 84 67.02 30.97 24.68
N VAL A 85 67.20 32.24 25.06
CA VAL A 85 66.22 33.27 25.44
C VAL A 85 66.13 34.38 24.38
N ALA A 86 64.88 34.76 24.04
CA ALA A 86 64.28 36.10 23.79
C ALA A 86 64.89 37.10 22.75
N PRO A 87 64.14 38.14 22.29
CA PRO A 87 63.52 39.17 23.14
C PRO A 87 62.05 39.52 22.87
N THR A 88 61.44 39.98 23.96
CA THR A 88 60.19 40.74 24.12
C THR A 88 60.18 42.04 23.29
N ALA A 89 59.05 42.36 22.67
CA ALA A 89 58.72 43.73 22.29
C ALA A 89 57.21 43.98 22.48
N GLN A 90 56.89 44.68 23.57
CA GLN A 90 55.67 45.48 23.71
C GLN A 90 55.68 46.63 22.70
N THR A 91 54.51 46.99 22.18
CA THR A 91 54.02 48.33 21.77
C THR A 91 52.66 48.10 21.10
N SER A 92 51.61 48.90 21.25
CA SER A 92 51.49 50.24 21.79
C SER A 92 50.05 50.46 22.26
N VAL A 93 49.89 50.86 23.53
CA VAL A 93 48.73 51.62 24.02
C VAL A 93 49.25 53.04 24.19
N ALA A 94 48.99 53.91 23.21
CA ALA A 94 49.17 55.36 23.32
C ALA A 94 48.48 56.03 22.12
N ASP A 95 47.21 56.42 22.31
CA ASP A 95 46.69 57.72 21.90
C ASP A 95 45.21 57.81 22.33
N GLN A 96 45.02 58.02 23.64
CA GLN A 96 43.79 58.66 24.11
C GLN A 96 44.21 59.97 24.77
N THR A 97 44.27 60.99 23.93
CA THR A 97 44.46 62.37 24.33
C THR A 97 43.42 62.73 25.38
N VAL A 98 43.89 63.05 26.58
CA VAL A 98 43.09 63.68 27.63
C VAL A 98 42.62 65.04 27.09
N ILE A 99 41.37 65.11 26.64
CA ILE A 99 40.64 66.37 26.61
C ILE A 99 39.77 66.38 27.86
N ASN A 100 40.34 66.92 28.94
CA ASN A 100 39.56 67.35 30.08
C ASN A 100 38.86 68.66 29.68
N SER A 101 37.71 68.55 29.02
CA SER A 101 36.71 69.61 29.00
C SER A 101 35.60 69.18 29.95
N ALA A 102 35.47 69.93 31.05
CA ALA A 102 34.39 69.76 32.01
C ALA A 102 33.04 69.92 31.30
N VAL A 103 32.39 68.80 31.00
CA VAL A 103 30.98 68.71 30.63
C VAL A 103 30.41 67.57 31.47
N PRO A 104 29.31 67.76 32.21
CA PRO A 104 28.85 66.81 33.21
C PRO A 104 28.58 65.44 32.57
N ALA A 105 29.31 64.44 33.07
CA ALA A 105 29.14 63.03 32.75
C ALA A 105 27.78 62.54 33.25
N SER A 106 26.85 62.36 32.32
CA SER A 106 25.58 61.68 32.56
C SER A 106 24.90 61.55 31.20
N THR A 107 25.11 60.45 30.46
CA THR A 107 24.12 59.81 29.55
C THR A 107 24.68 58.76 28.56
N SER A 108 25.98 58.66 28.28
CA SER A 108 26.45 57.87 27.11
C SER A 108 26.91 56.43 27.36
N VAL A 109 27.23 56.03 28.59
CA VAL A 109 27.69 54.65 28.88
C VAL A 109 26.52 53.66 28.90
N SER A 110 25.34 54.11 29.35
CA SER A 110 24.13 53.27 29.42
C SER A 110 23.55 52.91 28.04
N SER A 111 23.78 53.73 27.01
CA SER A 111 23.25 53.45 25.66
C SER A 111 24.10 52.46 24.87
N VAL A 112 25.42 52.41 25.11
CA VAL A 112 26.31 51.44 24.44
C VAL A 112 26.13 50.07 25.07
N SER A 113 26.10 49.96 26.40
CA SER A 113 25.79 48.70 27.07
C SER A 113 24.39 48.19 26.69
N ALA A 114 23.37 49.05 26.68
CA ALA A 114 22.03 48.65 26.25
C ALA A 114 21.96 48.19 24.78
N LYS A 115 22.68 48.84 23.86
CA LYS A 115 22.75 48.37 22.46
C LYS A 115 23.48 47.03 22.33
N GLN A 116 24.55 46.83 23.09
CA GLN A 116 25.37 45.63 23.04
C GLN A 116 24.64 44.43 23.68
N THR A 117 23.96 44.65 24.81
CA THR A 117 23.06 43.66 25.43
C THR A 117 21.88 43.31 24.52
N ARG A 118 21.28 44.30 23.85
CA ARG A 118 20.16 44.06 22.92
C ARG A 118 20.59 43.32 21.65
N ALA A 119 21.81 43.55 21.16
CA ALA A 119 22.35 42.80 20.02
C ALA A 119 22.67 41.33 20.39
N ALA A 120 23.23 41.09 21.58
CA ALA A 120 23.48 39.73 22.09
C ALA A 120 22.17 38.94 22.29
N SER A 121 21.15 39.58 22.86
CA SER A 121 19.85 38.95 23.10
C SER A 121 19.09 38.60 21.80
N VAL A 122 19.20 39.45 20.77
CA VAL A 122 18.67 39.12 19.42
C VAL A 122 19.40 37.92 18.83
N GLN A 123 20.72 37.83 18.99
CA GLN A 123 21.50 36.68 18.50
C GLN A 123 21.13 35.37 19.21
N THR A 124 20.90 35.40 20.53
CA THR A 124 20.42 34.25 21.30
C THR A 124 19.03 33.80 20.82
N THR A 125 18.13 34.75 20.60
CA THR A 125 16.76 34.46 20.10
C THR A 125 16.79 33.84 18.70
N ASP A 126 17.64 34.34 17.81
CA ASP A 126 17.77 33.82 16.44
C ASP A 126 18.33 32.39 16.43
N LEU A 127 19.37 32.12 17.24
CA LEU A 127 19.97 30.78 17.32
C LEU A 127 19.03 29.75 17.94
N THR A 128 18.37 30.09 19.04
CA THR A 128 17.40 29.19 19.69
C THR A 128 16.22 28.88 18.77
N SER A 129 15.69 29.89 18.08
CA SER A 129 14.63 29.72 17.07
C SER A 129 15.08 28.81 15.92
N LYS A 130 16.31 28.99 15.43
CA LYS A 130 16.89 28.14 14.40
C LYS A 130 16.97 26.68 14.85
N TYR A 131 17.59 26.39 16.00
CA TYR A 131 17.77 25.01 16.45
C TYR A 131 16.44 24.32 16.71
N THR A 132 15.46 25.03 17.31
CA THR A 132 14.10 24.50 17.49
C THR A 132 13.44 24.23 16.13
N GLY A 133 13.55 25.15 15.17
CA GLY A 133 13.03 24.94 13.81
C GLY A 133 13.64 23.75 13.09
N ASP A 134 14.96 23.57 13.19
CA ASP A 134 15.69 22.44 12.62
C ASP A 134 15.21 21.11 13.24
N ALA A 135 15.04 21.06 14.57
CA ALA A 135 14.57 19.88 15.28
C ALA A 135 13.11 19.52 14.95
N VAL A 136 12.22 20.52 14.90
CA VAL A 136 10.81 20.33 14.48
C VAL A 136 10.74 19.78 13.06
N THR A 137 11.55 20.32 12.14
CA THR A 137 11.64 19.83 10.76
C THR A 137 12.10 18.38 10.72
N ALA A 138 13.12 18.02 11.51
CA ALA A 138 13.61 16.65 11.60
C ALA A 138 12.54 15.68 12.11
N VAL A 139 11.79 16.04 13.16
CA VAL A 139 10.69 15.21 13.67
C VAL A 139 9.57 15.05 12.64
N SER A 140 9.23 16.10 11.90
CA SER A 140 8.25 16.02 10.81
C SER A 140 8.69 15.01 9.73
N VAL A 141 9.96 15.06 9.31
CA VAL A 141 10.51 14.12 8.30
C VAL A 141 10.50 12.69 8.83
N ALA A 142 10.90 12.47 10.09
CA ALA A 142 10.88 11.15 10.70
C ALA A 142 9.45 10.60 10.83
N SER A 143 8.49 11.46 11.17
CA SER A 143 7.07 11.11 11.27
C SER A 143 6.49 10.64 9.93
N GLU A 144 6.80 11.35 8.85
CA GLU A 144 6.37 10.97 7.50
C GLU A 144 6.97 9.61 7.09
N ALA A 145 8.27 9.40 7.35
CA ALA A 145 8.91 8.11 7.10
C ALA A 145 8.27 6.97 7.90
N THR A 146 7.92 7.22 9.18
CA THR A 146 7.16 6.29 10.03
C THR A 146 5.80 5.95 9.45
N ALA A 147 5.03 6.95 9.02
CA ALA A 147 3.70 6.73 8.44
C ALA A 147 3.78 5.86 7.18
N GLN A 148 4.73 6.15 6.28
CA GLN A 148 4.95 5.35 5.07
C GLN A 148 5.39 3.92 5.41
N ALA A 149 6.38 3.76 6.29
CA ALA A 149 6.89 2.44 6.68
C ALA A 149 5.80 1.55 7.29
N ASN A 150 4.98 2.10 8.20
CA ASN A 150 3.88 1.36 8.82
C ASN A 150 2.78 1.02 7.80
N SER A 151 2.52 1.88 6.82
CA SER A 151 1.60 1.58 5.71
C SER A 151 2.09 0.41 4.87
N PHE A 152 3.40 0.33 4.57
CA PHE A 152 3.96 -0.81 3.84
C PHE A 152 3.90 -2.10 4.66
N ALA A 153 4.27 -2.04 5.94
CA ALA A 153 4.22 -3.18 6.84
C ALA A 153 2.80 -3.74 7.02
N ALA A 154 1.78 -2.88 7.05
CA ALA A 154 0.39 -3.32 7.17
C ALA A 154 -0.08 -4.17 5.98
N VAL A 155 0.38 -3.88 4.76
CA VAL A 155 -0.03 -4.64 3.57
C VAL A 155 0.71 -5.96 3.47
N VAL A 156 2.01 -5.98 3.76
CA VAL A 156 2.81 -7.20 3.71
C VAL A 156 2.75 -7.93 5.07
N THR A 157 1.52 -8.26 5.48
CA THR A 157 1.27 -8.94 6.76
C THR A 157 1.93 -10.32 6.73
N GLY A 158 2.96 -10.53 7.54
CA GLY A 158 3.71 -11.80 7.62
C GLY A 158 5.18 -11.70 7.19
N ASP A 159 5.59 -10.60 6.55
CA ASP A 159 7.00 -10.37 6.28
C ASP A 159 7.71 -9.79 7.51
N SER A 160 8.42 -10.65 8.24
CA SER A 160 9.12 -10.30 9.47
C SER A 160 10.25 -9.27 9.24
N ASN A 161 10.83 -9.21 8.04
CA ASN A 161 11.85 -8.22 7.70
C ASN A 161 11.23 -6.83 7.57
N VAL A 162 10.15 -6.70 6.81
CA VAL A 162 9.41 -5.43 6.64
C VAL A 162 8.92 -4.92 8.00
N GLN A 163 8.37 -5.80 8.85
CA GLN A 163 7.91 -5.45 10.19
C GLN A 163 9.07 -4.98 11.10
N SER A 164 10.20 -5.69 11.06
CA SER A 164 11.40 -5.33 11.83
C SER A 164 11.98 -3.99 11.39
N LEU A 165 12.04 -3.74 10.08
CA LEU A 165 12.50 -2.46 9.53
C LEU A 165 11.53 -1.31 9.89
N ALA A 166 10.22 -1.52 9.81
CA ALA A 166 9.24 -0.51 10.24
C ALA A 166 9.36 -0.18 11.73
N ALA A 167 9.59 -1.18 12.59
CA ALA A 167 9.86 -0.97 14.00
C ALA A 167 11.15 -0.15 14.25
N LYS A 168 12.19 -0.35 13.42
CA LYS A 168 13.40 0.49 13.47
C LYS A 168 13.11 1.93 13.06
N VAL A 169 12.28 2.17 12.04
CA VAL A 169 11.85 3.55 11.67
C VAL A 169 11.14 4.23 12.84
N ASN A 170 10.22 3.53 13.53
CA ASN A 170 9.55 4.05 14.73
C ASN A 170 10.56 4.39 15.84
N THR A 171 11.58 3.56 16.04
CA THR A 171 12.65 3.82 17.01
C THR A 171 13.45 5.09 16.66
N GLU A 172 13.74 5.32 15.38
CA GLU A 172 14.44 6.54 14.94
C GLU A 172 13.55 7.79 15.06
N TYR A 173 12.24 7.68 14.83
CA TYR A 173 11.28 8.75 15.13
C TYR A 173 11.27 9.10 16.61
N ASP A 174 11.21 8.11 17.50
CA ASP A 174 11.24 8.34 18.95
C ASP A 174 12.55 9.03 19.39
N LYS A 175 13.69 8.67 18.78
CA LYS A 175 14.96 9.37 19.01
C LYS A 175 14.90 10.82 18.54
N ALA A 176 14.38 11.10 17.35
CA ALA A 176 14.25 12.47 16.83
C ALA A 176 13.37 13.32 17.76
N SER A 177 12.24 12.77 18.22
CA SER A 177 11.33 13.42 19.16
C SER A 177 11.98 13.71 20.51
N ALA A 178 12.73 12.75 21.07
CA ALA A 178 13.49 12.95 22.30
C ALA A 178 14.55 14.06 22.15
N GLN A 179 15.23 14.13 21.00
CA GLN A 179 16.19 15.19 20.72
C GLN A 179 15.52 16.56 20.57
N GLN A 180 14.33 16.64 19.97
CA GLN A 180 13.55 17.89 19.92
C GLN A 180 13.26 18.42 21.32
N GLN A 181 12.84 17.57 22.25
CA GLN A 181 12.59 17.97 23.65
C GLN A 181 13.86 18.52 24.33
N LEU A 182 15.03 17.93 24.04
CA LEU A 182 16.30 18.44 24.53
C LEU A 182 16.65 19.81 23.92
N VAL A 183 16.37 20.03 22.64
CA VAL A 183 16.53 21.34 22.00
C VAL A 183 15.66 22.39 22.68
N GLU A 184 14.38 22.11 22.90
CA GLU A 184 13.45 23.02 23.58
C GLU A 184 13.93 23.37 25.00
N TYR A 185 14.42 22.36 25.74
CA TYR A 185 15.00 22.54 27.08
C TYR A 185 16.25 23.44 27.06
N TYR A 186 17.23 23.14 26.22
CA TYR A 186 18.48 23.91 26.16
C TYR A 186 18.29 25.30 25.57
N SER A 187 17.38 25.47 24.61
CA SER A 187 16.98 26.78 24.09
C SER A 187 16.35 27.64 25.19
N SER A 188 15.49 27.06 26.03
CA SER A 188 14.90 27.76 27.18
C SER A 188 15.96 28.17 28.21
N LEU A 189 16.90 27.28 28.52
CA LEU A 189 18.04 27.59 29.39
C LEU A 189 18.93 28.70 28.82
N ALA A 190 19.17 28.70 27.50
CA ALA A 190 19.96 29.74 26.85
C ALA A 190 19.33 31.12 27.06
N VAL A 191 18.00 31.27 26.90
CA VAL A 191 17.30 32.53 27.18
C VAL A 191 17.49 32.97 28.64
N VAL A 192 17.36 32.05 29.60
CA VAL A 192 17.56 32.37 31.03
C VAL A 192 19.00 32.82 31.32
N PHE A 193 20.01 32.19 30.71
CA PHE A 193 21.41 32.57 30.91
C PHE A 193 21.77 33.89 30.21
N ASP A 194 21.12 34.19 29.08
CA ASP A 194 21.20 35.48 28.40
C ASP A 194 20.67 36.60 29.31
N ASP A 195 19.49 36.42 29.90
CA ASP A 195 18.89 37.36 30.85
C ASP A 195 19.77 37.60 32.09
N GLN A 196 20.47 36.56 32.55
CA GLN A 196 21.41 36.64 33.67
C GLN A 196 22.78 37.21 33.29
N SER A 197 23.02 37.50 32.01
CA SER A 197 24.34 37.89 31.48
C SER A 197 25.45 36.87 31.80
N ASN A 198 25.11 35.59 31.90
CA ASN A 198 26.05 34.51 32.16
C ASN A 198 26.55 33.88 30.85
N ALA A 199 27.57 34.49 30.26
CA ALA A 199 28.09 34.12 28.94
C ALA A 199 28.59 32.67 28.83
N THR A 200 29.20 32.12 29.89
CA THR A 200 29.72 30.75 29.89
C THR A 200 28.57 29.73 29.84
N SER A 201 27.55 29.88 30.70
CA SER A 201 26.40 28.99 30.71
C SER A 201 25.52 29.14 29.47
N LEU A 202 25.38 30.36 28.94
CA LEU A 202 24.72 30.62 27.66
C LEU A 202 25.38 29.84 26.52
N THR A 203 26.71 29.95 26.41
CA THR A 203 27.47 29.26 25.35
C THR A 203 27.33 27.75 25.47
N ALA A 204 27.36 27.20 26.68
CA ALA A 204 27.15 25.77 26.93
C ALA A 204 25.74 25.33 26.52
N ALA A 205 24.70 26.07 26.92
CA ALA A 205 23.31 25.78 26.56
C ALA A 205 23.08 25.82 25.05
N LEU A 206 23.58 26.85 24.35
CA LEU A 206 23.48 26.94 22.89
C LEU A 206 24.24 25.80 22.19
N THR A 207 25.40 25.39 22.70
CA THR A 207 26.15 24.24 22.16
C THR A 207 25.38 22.93 22.33
N SER A 208 24.75 22.73 23.49
CA SER A 208 23.90 21.57 23.75
C SER A 208 22.64 21.57 22.87
N ALA A 209 21.97 22.72 22.69
CA ALA A 209 20.84 22.86 21.78
C ALA A 209 21.25 22.54 20.33
N SER A 210 22.37 23.09 19.86
CA SER A 210 22.89 22.80 18.51
C SER A 210 23.22 21.31 18.33
N SER A 211 23.79 20.66 19.34
CA SER A 211 24.16 19.25 19.28
C SER A 211 22.93 18.33 19.26
N ALA A 212 21.91 18.66 20.06
CA ALA A 212 20.63 17.96 20.07
C ALA A 212 19.88 18.13 18.74
N ALA A 213 19.87 19.34 18.16
CA ALA A 213 19.27 19.58 16.85
C ALA A 213 19.95 18.75 15.75
N ALA A 214 21.29 18.70 15.74
CA ALA A 214 22.02 17.84 14.82
C ALA A 214 21.72 16.34 15.01
N ALA A 215 21.61 15.89 16.26
CA ALA A 215 21.22 14.51 16.57
C ALA A 215 19.79 14.18 16.10
N ALA A 216 18.84 15.13 16.22
CA ALA A 216 17.50 15.00 15.68
C ALA A 216 17.54 14.83 14.14
N SER A 217 18.33 15.63 13.43
CA SER A 217 18.49 15.52 11.97
C SER A 217 19.12 14.18 11.55
N VAL A 218 20.07 13.65 12.32
CA VAL A 218 20.65 12.31 12.08
C VAL A 218 19.61 11.22 12.25
N ALA A 219 18.83 11.26 13.34
CA ALA A 219 17.75 10.30 13.58
C ALA A 219 16.69 10.35 12.46
N ALA A 220 16.31 11.54 12.01
CA ALA A 220 15.41 11.70 10.87
C ALA A 220 15.98 11.14 9.56
N SER A 221 17.28 11.33 9.32
CA SER A 221 17.97 10.76 8.16
C SER A 221 18.01 9.22 8.21
N ASN A 222 18.22 8.65 9.40
CA ASN A 222 18.17 7.21 9.62
C ASN A 222 16.74 6.66 9.43
N ALA A 223 15.73 7.37 9.94
CA ALA A 223 14.31 7.03 9.73
C ALA A 223 13.98 7.01 8.23
N GLY A 224 14.38 8.06 7.48
CA GLY A 224 14.14 8.14 6.04
C GLY A 224 14.88 7.07 5.23
N SER A 225 16.15 6.79 5.54
CA SER A 225 16.92 5.74 4.85
C SER A 225 16.41 4.33 5.16
N THR A 226 16.04 4.06 6.41
CA THR A 226 15.41 2.80 6.81
C THR A 226 14.02 2.66 6.19
N GLY A 227 13.24 3.74 6.12
CA GLY A 227 11.94 3.76 5.44
C GLY A 227 12.04 3.40 3.96
N LYS A 228 13.10 3.85 3.26
CA LYS A 228 13.38 3.41 1.89
C LYS A 228 13.72 1.91 1.81
N GLN A 229 14.41 1.35 2.80
CA GLN A 229 14.65 -0.10 2.87
C GLN A 229 13.34 -0.87 3.10
N VAL A 230 12.46 -0.40 3.98
CA VAL A 230 11.11 -0.96 4.18
C VAL A 230 10.38 -1.01 2.85
N ALA A 231 10.36 0.11 2.11
CA ALA A 231 9.70 0.19 0.81
C ALA A 231 10.30 -0.83 -0.18
N SER A 232 11.64 -0.90 -0.28
CA SER A 232 12.34 -1.84 -1.16
C SER A 232 12.00 -3.30 -0.85
N GLU A 233 11.98 -3.69 0.42
CA GLU A 233 11.63 -5.06 0.82
C GLU A 233 10.14 -5.33 0.57
N ALA A 234 9.28 -4.37 0.89
CA ALA A 234 7.84 -4.51 0.74
C ALA A 234 7.43 -4.72 -0.73
N VAL A 235 8.14 -4.13 -1.71
CA VAL A 235 7.82 -4.29 -3.15
C VAL A 235 7.68 -5.75 -3.55
N VAL A 236 8.56 -6.62 -3.07
CA VAL A 236 8.50 -8.05 -3.38
C VAL A 236 7.21 -8.65 -2.84
N GLY A 237 6.85 -8.31 -1.60
CA GLY A 237 5.60 -8.72 -0.96
C GLY A 237 4.36 -8.21 -1.71
N TYR A 238 4.35 -6.94 -2.13
CA TYR A 238 3.26 -6.36 -2.91
C TYR A 238 3.09 -7.06 -4.26
N VAL A 239 4.18 -7.27 -5.01
CA VAL A 239 4.13 -7.96 -6.31
C VAL A 239 3.59 -9.38 -6.15
N ASN A 240 4.01 -10.11 -5.11
CA ASN A 240 3.47 -11.43 -4.80
C ASN A 240 1.98 -11.38 -4.45
N ALA A 241 1.54 -10.42 -3.66
CA ALA A 241 0.12 -10.26 -3.33
C ALA A 241 -0.74 -9.92 -4.57
N VAL A 242 -0.21 -9.13 -5.50
CA VAL A 242 -0.88 -8.88 -6.80
C VAL A 242 -0.95 -10.15 -7.65
N LYS A 243 0.12 -10.94 -7.68
CA LYS A 243 0.15 -12.23 -8.38
C LYS A 243 -0.92 -13.19 -7.84
N GLU A 244 -1.00 -13.34 -6.52
CA GLU A 244 -2.00 -14.21 -5.87
C GLU A 244 -3.42 -13.75 -6.20
N THR A 245 -3.67 -12.44 -6.08
CA THR A 245 -4.95 -11.82 -6.44
C THR A 245 -5.33 -12.07 -7.91
N THR A 246 -4.35 -12.01 -8.82
CA THR A 246 -4.53 -12.31 -10.25
C THR A 246 -4.88 -13.78 -10.48
N ASN A 247 -4.18 -14.70 -9.80
CA ASN A 247 -4.47 -16.13 -9.88
C ASN A 247 -5.88 -16.44 -9.37
N SER A 248 -6.31 -15.82 -8.27
CA SER A 248 -7.67 -15.95 -7.75
C SER A 248 -8.71 -15.45 -8.77
N ALA A 249 -8.49 -14.29 -9.40
CA ALA A 249 -9.38 -13.77 -10.42
C ALA A 249 -9.48 -14.70 -11.66
N ALA A 250 -8.38 -15.31 -12.08
CA ALA A 250 -8.37 -16.28 -13.18
C ALA A 250 -9.13 -17.58 -12.83
N ALA A 251 -8.99 -18.08 -11.60
CA ALA A 251 -9.75 -19.23 -11.11
C ALA A 251 -11.26 -18.93 -11.08
N VAL A 252 -11.63 -17.73 -10.63
CA VAL A 252 -13.02 -17.24 -10.65
C VAL A 252 -13.58 -17.17 -12.07
N SER A 253 -12.83 -16.61 -13.03
CA SER A 253 -13.25 -16.58 -14.44
C SER A 253 -13.51 -17.98 -14.99
N SER A 254 -12.62 -18.92 -14.68
CA SER A 254 -12.75 -20.33 -15.09
C SER A 254 -14.01 -20.99 -14.50
N SER A 255 -14.30 -20.73 -13.22
CA SER A 255 -15.54 -21.19 -12.56
C SER A 255 -16.79 -20.62 -13.22
N ALA A 256 -16.80 -19.32 -13.52
CA ALA A 256 -17.94 -18.66 -14.14
C ALA A 256 -18.22 -19.22 -15.55
N ALA A 257 -17.17 -19.52 -16.34
CA ALA A 257 -17.31 -20.16 -17.65
C ALA A 257 -17.92 -21.58 -17.54
N ALA A 258 -17.51 -22.37 -16.55
CA ALA A 258 -18.08 -23.70 -16.31
C ALA A 258 -19.58 -23.63 -15.93
N LEU A 259 -19.95 -22.67 -15.08
CA LEU A 259 -21.34 -22.44 -14.68
C LEU A 259 -22.22 -21.99 -15.85
N TYR A 260 -21.71 -21.10 -16.70
CA TYR A 260 -22.39 -20.71 -17.94
C TYR A 260 -22.62 -21.91 -18.88
N ASN A 261 -21.62 -22.79 -19.05
CA ASN A 261 -21.77 -24.01 -19.83
C ASN A 261 -22.85 -24.95 -19.26
N ALA A 262 -22.91 -25.10 -17.93
CA ALA A 262 -23.96 -25.88 -17.26
C ALA A 262 -25.36 -25.28 -17.46
N ALA A 263 -25.48 -23.95 -17.42
CA ALA A 263 -26.74 -23.25 -17.71
C ALA A 263 -27.20 -23.49 -19.17
N ASN A 264 -26.26 -23.48 -20.13
CA ASN A 264 -26.55 -23.79 -21.54
C ASN A 264 -27.07 -25.22 -21.74
N ILE A 265 -26.48 -26.20 -21.05
CA ILE A 265 -26.96 -27.59 -21.08
C ILE A 265 -28.40 -27.68 -20.52
N SER A 266 -28.69 -26.94 -19.45
CA SER A 266 -30.02 -26.88 -18.86
C SER A 266 -31.04 -26.25 -19.83
N LEU A 267 -30.67 -25.16 -20.51
CA LEU A 267 -31.50 -24.54 -21.54
C LEU A 267 -31.80 -25.49 -22.71
N ALA A 268 -30.81 -26.26 -23.18
CA ALA A 268 -31.03 -27.26 -24.23
C ALA A 268 -32.05 -28.32 -23.80
N SER A 269 -32.02 -28.71 -22.52
CA SER A 269 -32.99 -29.66 -21.94
C SER A 269 -34.39 -29.04 -21.85
N ALA A 270 -34.50 -27.78 -21.41
CA ALA A 270 -35.76 -27.04 -21.37
C ALA A 270 -36.37 -26.85 -22.77
N TYR A 271 -35.53 -26.55 -23.76
CA TYR A 271 -35.94 -26.44 -25.16
C TYR A 271 -36.46 -27.76 -25.70
N THR A 272 -35.81 -28.88 -25.36
CA THR A 272 -36.30 -30.20 -25.74
C THR A 272 -37.70 -30.46 -25.17
N ALA A 273 -37.94 -30.15 -23.90
CA ALA A 273 -39.26 -30.26 -23.29
C ALA A 273 -40.31 -29.37 -23.99
N TYR A 274 -39.95 -28.13 -24.33
CA TYR A 274 -40.79 -27.23 -25.12
C TYR A 274 -41.13 -27.79 -26.51
N GLN A 275 -40.18 -28.46 -27.18
CA GLN A 275 -40.45 -29.08 -28.48
C GLN A 275 -41.44 -30.26 -28.38
N TYR A 276 -41.51 -30.95 -27.24
CA TYR A 276 -42.48 -32.01 -26.99
C TYR A 276 -43.88 -31.48 -26.68
N ASP A 277 -43.98 -30.35 -26.00
CA ASP A 277 -45.26 -29.77 -25.58
C ASP A 277 -45.27 -28.24 -25.73
N ALA A 278 -45.22 -27.79 -26.98
CA ALA A 278 -45.16 -26.37 -27.31
C ALA A 278 -46.48 -25.62 -27.03
N THR A 279 -47.58 -26.36 -26.87
CA THR A 279 -48.90 -25.79 -26.58
C THR A 279 -49.12 -25.50 -25.11
N ASN A 280 -48.31 -26.09 -24.23
CA ASN A 280 -48.38 -25.87 -22.80
C ASN A 280 -47.68 -24.55 -22.41
N SER A 281 -48.48 -23.59 -21.94
CA SER A 281 -47.99 -22.26 -21.55
C SER A 281 -46.97 -22.29 -20.42
N ASP A 282 -47.06 -23.28 -19.52
CA ASP A 282 -46.16 -23.42 -18.38
C ASP A 282 -44.80 -23.99 -18.81
N VAL A 283 -44.79 -24.92 -19.78
CA VAL A 283 -43.55 -25.41 -20.41
C VAL A 283 -42.85 -24.27 -21.15
N PHE A 284 -43.59 -23.45 -21.90
CA PHE A 284 -43.05 -22.26 -22.56
C PHE A 284 -42.50 -21.22 -21.58
N ALA A 285 -43.21 -20.97 -20.47
CA ALA A 285 -42.75 -20.06 -19.42
C ALA A 285 -41.45 -20.56 -18.76
N ALA A 286 -41.35 -21.86 -18.49
CA ALA A 286 -40.16 -22.48 -17.93
C ALA A 286 -38.96 -22.43 -18.89
N TYR A 287 -39.17 -22.70 -20.19
CA TYR A 287 -38.14 -22.50 -21.22
C TYR A 287 -37.66 -21.04 -21.28
N THR A 288 -38.58 -20.07 -21.25
CA THR A 288 -38.25 -18.63 -21.28
C THR A 288 -37.44 -18.23 -20.04
N ALA A 289 -37.79 -18.75 -18.86
CA ALA A 289 -37.04 -18.54 -17.62
C ALA A 289 -35.61 -19.10 -17.72
N ALA A 290 -35.44 -20.32 -18.26
CA ALA A 290 -34.13 -20.90 -18.49
C ALA A 290 -33.28 -20.08 -19.48
N SER A 291 -33.90 -19.56 -20.55
CA SER A 291 -33.23 -18.71 -21.54
C SER A 291 -32.71 -17.40 -20.91
N ASN A 292 -33.56 -16.72 -20.15
CA ASN A 292 -33.20 -15.50 -19.43
C ASN A 292 -32.06 -15.75 -18.41
N ALA A 293 -32.08 -16.89 -17.73
CA ALA A 293 -31.05 -17.28 -16.79
C ALA A 293 -29.69 -17.51 -17.48
N VAL A 294 -29.67 -18.15 -18.66
CA VAL A 294 -28.46 -18.31 -19.48
C VAL A 294 -27.89 -16.97 -19.94
N VAL A 295 -28.72 -16.02 -20.38
CA VAL A 295 -28.26 -14.68 -20.78
C VAL A 295 -27.56 -13.95 -19.62
N LYS A 296 -28.13 -14.05 -18.41
CA LYS A 296 -27.50 -13.51 -17.20
C LYS A 296 -26.17 -14.20 -16.89
N ALA A 297 -26.12 -15.52 -16.96
CA ALA A 297 -24.89 -16.29 -16.72
C ALA A 297 -23.79 -15.94 -17.74
N SER A 298 -24.14 -15.76 -19.01
CA SER A 298 -23.22 -15.33 -20.07
C SER A 298 -22.61 -13.96 -19.78
N SER A 299 -23.46 -12.99 -19.43
CA SER A 299 -23.03 -11.61 -19.12
C SER A 299 -22.08 -11.58 -17.92
N ASN A 300 -22.41 -12.31 -16.86
CA ASN A 300 -21.58 -12.38 -15.65
C ASN A 300 -20.25 -13.11 -15.90
N SER A 301 -20.25 -14.18 -16.71
CA SER A 301 -19.04 -14.89 -17.13
C SER A 301 -18.11 -13.99 -17.95
N ALA A 302 -18.66 -13.21 -18.89
CA ALA A 302 -17.88 -12.26 -19.67
C ALA A 302 -17.25 -11.17 -18.79
N LEU A 303 -17.98 -10.67 -17.80
CA LEU A 303 -17.48 -9.67 -16.86
C LEU A 303 -16.38 -10.24 -15.93
N ALA A 304 -16.55 -11.48 -15.45
CA ALA A 304 -15.52 -12.18 -14.69
C ALA A 304 -14.22 -12.34 -15.50
N ASN A 305 -14.33 -12.67 -16.80
CA ASN A 305 -13.17 -12.75 -17.68
C ASN A 305 -12.48 -11.39 -17.92
N SER A 306 -13.27 -10.32 -18.09
CA SER A 306 -12.73 -8.96 -18.19
C SER A 306 -11.96 -8.57 -16.93
N ASN A 307 -12.51 -8.85 -15.75
CA ASN A 307 -11.84 -8.58 -14.47
C ASN A 307 -10.53 -9.38 -14.30
N ALA A 308 -10.51 -10.65 -14.70
CA ALA A 308 -9.28 -11.45 -14.68
C ALA A 308 -8.20 -10.88 -15.60
N THR A 309 -8.59 -10.43 -16.81
CA THR A 309 -7.69 -9.79 -17.77
C THR A 309 -7.12 -8.47 -17.23
N ASN A 310 -7.97 -7.65 -16.61
CA ASN A 310 -7.55 -6.40 -16.01
C ASN A 310 -6.64 -6.63 -14.78
N ALA A 311 -6.90 -7.67 -13.96
CA ALA A 311 -6.03 -8.08 -12.86
C ALA A 311 -4.63 -8.47 -13.36
N ALA A 312 -4.55 -9.27 -14.44
CA ALA A 312 -3.28 -9.61 -15.07
C ALA A 312 -2.54 -8.37 -15.60
N THR A 313 -3.26 -7.39 -16.12
CA THR A 313 -2.68 -6.10 -16.54
C THR A 313 -2.07 -5.35 -15.35
N GLN A 314 -2.75 -5.33 -14.19
CA GLN A 314 -2.19 -4.68 -13.00
C GLN A 314 -0.98 -5.43 -12.44
N TYR A 315 -0.92 -6.75 -12.58
CA TYR A 315 0.29 -7.50 -12.23
C TYR A 315 1.48 -7.10 -13.11
N ALA A 316 1.28 -6.93 -14.42
CA ALA A 316 2.32 -6.43 -15.31
C ALA A 316 2.77 -5.00 -14.92
N VAL A 317 1.83 -4.11 -14.59
CA VAL A 317 2.13 -2.75 -14.09
C VAL A 317 2.92 -2.81 -12.79
N ALA A 318 2.56 -3.69 -11.85
CA ALA A 318 3.27 -3.86 -10.58
C ALA A 318 4.72 -4.34 -10.80
N LEU A 319 4.94 -5.26 -11.74
CA LEU A 319 6.29 -5.72 -12.11
C LEU A 319 7.15 -4.59 -12.70
N SER A 320 6.59 -3.81 -13.63
CA SER A 320 7.30 -2.65 -14.21
C SER A 320 7.60 -1.58 -13.17
N ALA A 321 6.62 -1.25 -12.33
CA ALA A 321 6.78 -0.30 -11.23
C ALA A 321 7.84 -0.76 -10.22
N ALA A 322 7.88 -2.06 -9.90
CA ALA A 322 8.89 -2.65 -9.04
C ALA A 322 10.29 -2.52 -9.64
N ALA A 323 10.45 -2.77 -10.94
CA ALA A 323 11.72 -2.61 -11.64
C ALA A 323 12.23 -1.15 -11.62
N GLU A 324 11.31 -0.19 -11.65
CA GLU A 324 11.60 1.25 -11.56
C GLU A 324 11.72 1.77 -10.12
N GLN A 325 11.53 0.91 -9.11
CA GLN A 325 11.43 1.30 -7.69
C GLN A 325 10.36 2.38 -7.44
N ASN A 326 9.28 2.35 -8.23
CA ASN A 326 8.14 3.27 -8.11
C ASN A 326 7.07 2.69 -7.17
N PHE A 327 7.29 2.90 -5.87
CA PHE A 327 6.48 2.33 -4.80
C PHE A 327 5.00 2.74 -4.85
N ASP A 328 4.72 4.00 -5.15
CA ASP A 328 3.35 4.51 -5.25
C ASP A 328 2.58 3.79 -6.36
N MET A 329 3.24 3.52 -7.48
CA MET A 329 2.65 2.79 -8.60
C MET A 329 2.44 1.30 -8.28
N VAL A 330 3.37 0.66 -7.54
CA VAL A 330 3.19 -0.72 -7.03
C VAL A 330 1.98 -0.82 -6.11
N ASN A 331 1.87 0.10 -5.14
CA ASN A 331 0.73 0.13 -4.20
C ASN A 331 -0.60 0.41 -4.94
N SER A 332 -0.61 1.35 -5.88
CA SER A 332 -1.79 1.62 -6.71
C SER A 332 -2.24 0.40 -7.51
N ALA A 333 -1.29 -0.33 -8.13
CA ALA A 333 -1.57 -1.55 -8.86
C ALA A 333 -2.15 -2.64 -7.94
N TYR A 334 -1.65 -2.75 -6.71
CA TYR A 334 -2.18 -3.67 -5.71
C TYR A 334 -3.63 -3.37 -5.30
N VAL A 335 -3.93 -2.13 -4.96
CA VAL A 335 -5.31 -1.73 -4.61
C VAL A 335 -6.27 -1.99 -5.76
N LYS A 336 -5.86 -1.69 -7.01
CA LYS A 336 -6.67 -1.98 -8.19
C LYS A 336 -6.88 -3.48 -8.39
N ALA A 337 -5.83 -4.29 -8.22
CA ALA A 337 -5.92 -5.75 -8.31
C ALA A 337 -6.93 -6.33 -7.31
N GLN A 338 -6.88 -5.88 -6.06
CA GLN A 338 -7.82 -6.25 -4.99
C GLN A 338 -9.28 -5.94 -5.40
N ILE A 339 -9.56 -4.71 -5.84
CA ILE A 339 -10.91 -4.29 -6.27
C ILE A 339 -11.44 -5.20 -7.39
N MET A 340 -10.58 -5.54 -8.37
CA MET A 340 -10.99 -6.39 -9.49
C MET A 340 -11.24 -7.83 -9.06
N ASN A 341 -10.46 -8.38 -8.12
CA ASN A 341 -10.70 -9.71 -7.57
C ASN A 341 -12.01 -9.76 -6.78
N SER A 342 -12.29 -8.78 -5.92
CA SER A 342 -13.57 -8.68 -5.21
C SER A 342 -14.75 -8.58 -6.19
N THR A 343 -14.60 -7.78 -7.26
CA THR A 343 -15.63 -7.65 -8.30
C THR A 343 -15.82 -8.97 -9.06
N ALA A 344 -14.73 -9.67 -9.40
CA ALA A 344 -14.80 -10.99 -10.04
C ALA A 344 -15.53 -12.00 -9.14
N ALA A 345 -15.24 -12.04 -7.84
CA ALA A 345 -15.89 -12.93 -6.89
C ALA A 345 -17.41 -12.71 -6.82
N VAL A 346 -17.87 -11.46 -6.74
CA VAL A 346 -19.30 -11.10 -6.77
C VAL A 346 -19.96 -11.60 -8.07
N ASN A 347 -19.30 -11.43 -9.21
CA ASN A 347 -19.82 -11.90 -10.49
C ASN A 347 -19.89 -13.43 -10.57
N ASN A 348 -18.96 -14.15 -9.92
CA ASN A 348 -19.03 -15.61 -9.84
C ASN A 348 -20.25 -16.07 -9.05
N THR A 349 -20.52 -15.44 -7.90
CA THR A 349 -21.73 -15.70 -7.11
C THR A 349 -22.99 -15.46 -7.94
N ALA A 350 -23.05 -14.33 -8.66
CA ALA A 350 -24.17 -14.03 -9.55
C ALA A 350 -24.31 -15.04 -10.71
N THR A 351 -23.19 -15.55 -11.25
CA THR A 351 -23.19 -16.61 -12.27
C THR A 351 -23.71 -17.93 -11.70
N SER A 352 -23.33 -18.28 -10.47
CA SER A 352 -23.80 -19.48 -9.78
C SER A 352 -25.31 -19.44 -9.57
N VAL A 353 -25.85 -18.31 -9.11
CA VAL A 353 -27.30 -18.13 -8.94
C VAL A 353 -28.03 -18.29 -10.27
N ALA A 354 -27.54 -17.64 -11.34
CA ALA A 354 -28.13 -17.77 -12.67
C ALA A 354 -28.09 -19.21 -13.22
N ALA A 355 -26.99 -19.94 -12.99
CA ALA A 355 -26.89 -21.35 -13.38
C ALA A 355 -27.87 -22.25 -12.60
N THR A 356 -28.07 -21.99 -11.31
CA THR A 356 -29.09 -22.67 -10.49
C THR A 356 -30.50 -22.37 -11.02
N ASP A 357 -30.83 -21.12 -11.31
CA ASP A 357 -32.12 -20.72 -11.87
C ASP A 357 -32.41 -21.44 -13.20
N ALA A 358 -31.41 -21.54 -14.09
CA ALA A 358 -31.52 -22.28 -15.35
C ALA A 358 -31.80 -23.78 -15.13
N THR A 359 -31.13 -24.38 -14.13
CA THR A 359 -31.30 -25.80 -13.77
C THR A 359 -32.71 -26.08 -13.23
N VAL A 360 -33.21 -25.20 -12.34
CA VAL A 360 -34.57 -25.31 -11.77
C VAL A 360 -35.61 -25.17 -12.88
N ALA A 361 -35.49 -24.14 -13.72
CA ALA A 361 -36.41 -23.89 -14.82
C ALA A 361 -36.44 -25.06 -15.83
N ALA A 362 -35.29 -25.64 -16.16
CA ALA A 362 -35.22 -26.81 -17.04
C ALA A 362 -35.90 -28.03 -16.42
N SER A 363 -35.70 -28.29 -15.13
CA SER A 363 -36.34 -29.39 -14.41
C SER A 363 -37.87 -29.22 -14.38
N THR A 364 -38.35 -27.99 -14.18
CA THR A 364 -39.78 -27.66 -14.25
C THR A 364 -40.35 -27.92 -15.65
N ALA A 365 -39.68 -27.45 -16.71
CA ALA A 365 -40.11 -27.67 -18.09
C ALA A 365 -40.26 -29.17 -18.42
N ILE A 366 -39.26 -29.97 -18.04
CA ILE A 366 -39.28 -31.43 -18.24
C ILE A 366 -40.43 -32.08 -17.47
N SER A 367 -40.61 -31.74 -16.18
CA SER A 367 -41.65 -32.34 -15.35
C SER A 367 -43.06 -32.05 -15.90
N LEU A 368 -43.29 -30.84 -16.39
CA LEU A 368 -44.57 -30.44 -16.97
C LEU A 368 -44.84 -31.19 -18.28
N ALA A 369 -43.86 -31.24 -19.19
CA ALA A 369 -44.00 -31.95 -20.46
C ALA A 369 -44.25 -33.46 -20.27
N VAL A 370 -43.57 -34.09 -19.30
CA VAL A 370 -43.81 -35.51 -18.95
C VAL A 370 -45.21 -35.71 -18.37
N SER A 371 -45.65 -34.82 -17.47
CA SER A 371 -46.99 -34.89 -16.86
C SER A 371 -48.09 -34.80 -17.91
N ASP A 372 -47.98 -33.86 -18.85
CA ASP A 372 -48.97 -33.69 -19.93
C ASP A 372 -48.97 -34.88 -20.89
N ALA A 373 -47.80 -35.41 -21.24
CA ALA A 373 -47.70 -36.63 -22.05
C ALA A 373 -48.38 -37.83 -21.36
N CYS A 374 -48.17 -38.03 -20.06
CA CYS A 374 -48.83 -39.09 -19.29
C CYS A 374 -50.35 -38.92 -19.26
N ARG A 375 -50.83 -37.68 -19.04
CA ARG A 375 -52.26 -37.37 -19.02
C ARG A 375 -52.91 -37.62 -20.40
N PHE A 376 -52.21 -37.31 -21.49
CA PHE A 376 -52.70 -37.57 -22.84
C PHE A 376 -52.86 -39.07 -23.11
N ILE A 377 -51.87 -39.88 -22.70
CA ILE A 377 -51.93 -41.34 -22.83
C ILE A 377 -53.10 -41.91 -22.02
N GLU A 378 -53.29 -41.45 -20.77
CA GLU A 378 -54.37 -41.93 -19.90
C GLU A 378 -55.77 -41.60 -20.47
N ILE A 379 -55.92 -40.39 -21.04
CA ILE A 379 -57.15 -40.00 -21.75
C ILE A 379 -57.37 -40.87 -22.98
N CYS A 380 -56.34 -41.10 -23.81
CA CYS A 380 -56.45 -41.96 -24.99
C CYS A 380 -56.79 -43.42 -24.65
N CYS A 381 -56.24 -43.96 -23.55
CA CYS A 381 -56.53 -45.31 -23.08
C CYS A 381 -57.96 -45.44 -22.53
N ASN A 382 -58.46 -44.44 -21.79
CA ASN A 382 -59.82 -44.47 -21.25
C ASN A 382 -60.91 -44.14 -22.29
N SER A 383 -60.56 -43.46 -23.38
CA SER A 383 -61.51 -43.13 -24.47
C SER A 383 -61.71 -44.26 -25.48
N SER A 384 -60.92 -45.35 -25.36
CA SER A 384 -60.90 -46.47 -26.31
C SER A 384 -61.57 -47.74 -25.75
N ILE A 385 -62.27 -47.63 -24.61
CA ILE A 385 -63.08 -48.69 -23.97
C ILE A 385 -64.56 -48.33 -24.13
#